data_AF-A0A539D7M6-F1
#
_entry.id   AF-A0A539D7M6-F1
#
_cell.length_a   1.000
_cell.length_b   1.000
_cell.length_c   1.000
_cell.angle_alpha   90.00
_cell.angle_beta   90.00
_cell.angle_gamma   90.00
#
_symmetry.space_group_name_H-M   'P 1'
#
loop_
_entity.id
_entity.type
_entity.pdbx_description
1 polymer ?
#
loop_
_entity_poly.entity_id
_entity_poly.type
_entity_poly.pdbx_seq_one_letter_code
_entity_poly.pdbx_strand_id
1 'polypeptide(L)'
;VLAPAHLMDLFNIVVLVAAPAFFLLVLLVTRFRRSLTWHSVPVKFGTCVLVLMAAFYAMVNPVLSMPRDWDLFSLLALPILFLLTALLADGKFSPEDRGLLGLTPIVAGLLTLPLFLVNSNAARLSQRLEDIGEYAYATYYSGSSVLIQMGQNLDADPAERLQRREATLDRLHPWSGGDPEYGFLMAGAGDMRMMRGDTTRAESLWKRSLEYDPGLGRTRSNLVQLSIIQRRPREAIEQLDRLIQDDPKNVRALHQGIGVALTLGDVARFRAWMARLRAVAPLDPELEKYEQIQPLQQFRARVVERGAVIGLRDPLHQRIEDTVPLPACADQGAKRRIRRVQHLLDGVGHILRGGGVTVARRLRSRGIESGIVVESGQDRRGLPLERGRRP
;
A
#
# COMPACT_ATOMS: atom_id res chain seq x y z
N VAL A 1 -0.57 -30.19 0.08
CA VAL A 1 0.45 -30.11 1.15
C VAL A 1 1.84 -30.41 0.59
N LEU A 2 2.12 -31.59 0.02
CA LEU A 2 3.43 -31.90 -0.59
C LEU A 2 3.54 -31.50 -2.09
N ALA A 3 2.97 -30.36 -2.49
CA ALA A 3 3.10 -29.90 -3.87
C ALA A 3 4.58 -29.55 -4.16
N PRO A 4 5.09 -29.73 -5.40
CA PRO A 4 6.47 -29.37 -5.74
C PRO A 4 6.82 -27.92 -5.41
N ALA A 5 5.90 -26.98 -5.62
CA ALA A 5 6.07 -25.56 -5.24
C ALA A 5 6.29 -25.39 -3.73
N HIS A 6 5.51 -26.09 -2.91
CA HIS A 6 5.61 -26.03 -1.44
C HIS A 6 6.94 -26.56 -0.92
N LEU A 7 7.43 -27.65 -1.49
CA LEU A 7 8.75 -28.20 -1.14
C LEU A 7 9.89 -27.28 -1.60
N MET A 8 9.74 -26.69 -2.79
CA MET A 8 10.71 -25.73 -3.32
C MET A 8 10.78 -24.47 -2.44
N ASP A 9 9.64 -23.97 -1.97
CA ASP A 9 9.61 -22.80 -1.11
C ASP A 9 10.22 -23.07 0.27
N LEU A 10 9.94 -24.25 0.85
CA LEU A 10 10.56 -24.65 2.11
C LEU A 10 12.09 -24.70 1.96
N PHE A 11 12.58 -25.27 0.86
CA PHE A 11 14.01 -25.28 0.54
C PHE A 11 14.56 -23.86 0.36
N ASN A 12 13.89 -23.02 -0.44
CA ASN A 12 14.30 -21.65 -0.69
C ASN A 12 14.39 -20.83 0.59
N ILE A 13 13.44 -20.99 1.52
CA ILE A 13 13.49 -20.30 2.82
C ILE A 13 14.68 -20.75 3.64
N VAL A 14 14.92 -22.07 3.74
CA VAL A 14 16.08 -22.58 4.49
C VAL A 14 17.39 -22.03 3.93
N VAL A 15 17.52 -21.98 2.60
CA VAL A 15 18.69 -21.38 1.97
C VAL A 15 18.76 -19.87 2.25
N LEU A 16 17.63 -19.16 2.15
CA LEU A 16 17.57 -17.71 2.37
C LEU A 16 17.99 -17.32 3.79
N VAL A 17 17.51 -18.04 4.82
CA VAL A 17 17.70 -17.68 6.23
C VAL A 17 18.87 -18.40 6.90
N ALA A 18 19.27 -19.57 6.38
CA ALA A 18 20.20 -20.46 7.05
C ALA A 18 21.21 -21.13 6.09
N ALA A 19 21.49 -20.55 4.91
CA ALA A 19 22.46 -21.12 3.95
C ALA A 19 23.78 -21.61 4.59
N PRO A 20 24.49 -20.81 5.40
CA PRO A 20 25.74 -21.27 6.04
C PRO A 20 25.55 -22.55 6.87
N ALA A 21 24.51 -22.58 7.69
CA ALA A 21 24.25 -23.71 8.57
C ALA A 21 23.77 -24.93 7.78
N PHE A 22 22.92 -24.72 6.77
CA PHE A 22 22.40 -25.76 5.90
C PHE A 22 23.51 -26.45 5.09
N PHE A 23 24.32 -25.67 4.35
CA PHE A 23 25.38 -26.25 3.53
C PHE A 23 26.50 -26.90 4.36
N LEU A 24 26.81 -26.35 5.53
CA LEU A 24 27.75 -26.98 6.44
C LEU A 24 27.20 -28.30 7.01
N LEU A 25 25.91 -28.35 7.36
CA LEU A 25 25.25 -29.58 7.77
C LEU A 25 25.27 -30.62 6.64
N VAL A 26 24.94 -30.23 5.40
CA VAL A 26 25.03 -31.12 4.23
C VAL A 26 26.45 -31.66 4.06
N LEU A 27 27.48 -30.82 4.15
CA LEU A 27 28.88 -31.24 4.07
C LEU A 27 29.24 -32.24 5.16
N LEU A 28 28.82 -31.98 6.41
CA LEU A 28 29.06 -32.89 7.52
C LEU A 28 28.42 -34.26 7.29
N VAL A 29 27.14 -34.29 6.90
CA VAL A 29 26.38 -35.52 6.70
C VAL A 29 26.83 -36.31 5.45
N THR A 30 27.36 -35.65 4.43
CA THR A 30 27.78 -36.31 3.19
C THR A 30 29.25 -36.71 3.19
N ARG A 31 30.16 -35.79 3.55
CA ARG A 31 31.61 -35.97 3.45
C ARG A 31 32.25 -36.43 4.76
N PHE A 32 31.72 -36.01 5.90
CA PHE A 32 32.32 -36.26 7.22
C PHE A 32 31.51 -37.21 8.10
N ARG A 33 30.52 -37.92 7.55
CA ARG A 33 29.60 -38.78 8.32
C ARG A 33 30.27 -39.80 9.26
N ARG A 34 31.48 -40.26 8.91
CA ARG A 34 32.26 -41.23 9.71
C ARG A 34 33.02 -40.57 10.87
N SER A 35 33.25 -39.27 10.79
CA SER A 35 33.91 -38.45 11.82
C SER A 35 32.93 -37.93 12.88
N LEU A 36 31.62 -38.18 12.70
CA LEU A 36 30.54 -37.68 13.55
C LEU A 36 30.11 -38.70 14.60
N THR A 37 29.75 -38.20 15.78
CA THR A 37 29.22 -39.02 16.89
C THR A 37 27.68 -38.94 16.91
N TRP A 38 27.03 -39.82 16.14
CA TRP A 38 25.55 -39.82 15.99
C TRP A 38 24.76 -40.21 17.25
N HIS A 39 25.41 -40.84 18.23
CA HIS A 39 24.74 -41.44 19.38
C HIS A 39 24.63 -40.52 20.59
N SER A 40 25.25 -39.33 20.56
CA SER A 40 25.22 -38.40 21.69
C SER A 40 23.81 -37.84 21.91
N VAL A 41 23.50 -37.54 23.18
CA VAL A 41 22.18 -37.00 23.56
C VAL A 41 21.86 -35.69 22.81
N PRO A 42 22.79 -34.72 22.68
CA PRO A 42 22.53 -33.49 21.93
C PRO A 42 22.18 -33.74 20.46
N VAL A 43 22.89 -34.65 19.77
CA VAL A 43 22.63 -34.95 18.35
C VAL A 43 21.27 -35.61 18.15
N LYS A 44 20.88 -36.55 19.03
CA LYS A 44 19.56 -37.19 19.00
C LYS A 44 18.45 -36.17 19.24
N PHE A 45 18.61 -35.31 20.25
CA PHE A 45 17.64 -34.26 20.55
C PHE A 45 17.51 -33.28 19.38
N GLY A 46 18.62 -32.74 18.87
CA GLY A 46 18.63 -31.80 17.75
C GLY A 46 18.01 -32.38 16.47
N THR A 47 18.30 -33.65 16.18
CA THR A 47 17.71 -34.36 15.04
C THR A 47 16.20 -34.54 15.22
N CYS A 48 15.75 -34.94 16.41
CA CYS A 48 14.33 -35.10 16.72
C CYS A 48 13.57 -33.77 16.54
N VAL A 49 14.08 -32.69 17.13
CA VAL A 49 13.46 -31.35 17.00
C VAL A 49 13.44 -30.89 15.55
N LEU A 50 14.55 -31.04 14.81
CA LEU A 50 14.61 -30.67 13.39
C LEU A 50 13.58 -31.43 12.56
N VAL A 51 13.47 -32.75 12.75
CA VAL A 51 12.51 -33.59 12.02
C VAL A 51 11.07 -33.21 12.36
N LEU A 52 10.73 -33.06 13.64
CA LEU A 52 9.37 -32.70 14.05
C LEU A 52 8.97 -31.32 13.52
N MET A 53 9.88 -30.35 13.55
CA MET A 53 9.60 -28.99 13.09
C MET A 53 9.54 -28.89 11.56
N ALA A 54 10.43 -29.60 10.85
CA ALA A 54 10.35 -29.72 9.40
C ALA A 54 9.06 -30.41 8.95
N ALA A 55 8.63 -31.47 9.66
CA ALA A 55 7.35 -32.14 9.40
C ALA A 55 6.16 -31.20 9.65
N PHE A 56 6.20 -30.43 10.75
CA PHE A 56 5.19 -29.41 11.02
C PHE A 56 5.09 -28.39 9.88
N TYR A 57 6.21 -27.79 9.45
CA TYR A 57 6.19 -26.82 8.34
C TYR A 57 5.81 -27.40 7.00
N ALA A 58 6.19 -28.66 6.72
CA ALA A 58 5.70 -29.35 5.54
C ALA A 58 4.17 -29.51 5.55
N MET A 59 3.55 -29.60 6.73
CA MET A 59 2.10 -29.72 6.92
C MET A 59 1.36 -28.38 7.02
N VAL A 60 2.07 -27.25 7.21
CA VAL A 60 1.44 -25.92 7.26
C VAL A 60 0.72 -25.64 5.95
N ASN A 61 -0.45 -25.00 6.06
CA ASN A 61 -1.28 -24.66 4.92
C ASN A 61 -0.49 -23.79 3.92
N PRO A 62 -0.28 -24.25 2.68
CA PRO A 62 0.46 -23.50 1.67
C PRO A 62 -0.15 -22.13 1.32
N VAL A 63 -1.45 -21.93 1.58
CA VAL A 63 -2.15 -20.64 1.40
C VAL A 63 -1.49 -19.49 2.18
N LEU A 64 -0.84 -19.82 3.30
CA LEU A 64 -0.06 -18.85 4.09
C LEU A 64 1.07 -18.21 3.25
N SER A 65 1.46 -18.85 2.13
CA SER A 65 2.55 -18.49 1.23
C SER A 65 3.85 -18.33 2.02
N MET A 66 4.68 -19.35 1.93
CA MET A 66 6.00 -19.38 2.56
C MET A 66 6.82 -18.10 2.31
N PRO A 67 6.93 -17.59 1.06
CA PRO A 67 7.63 -16.33 0.81
C PRO A 67 7.03 -15.09 1.49
N ARG A 68 5.73 -15.10 1.78
CA ARG A 68 5.03 -14.00 2.47
C ARG A 68 5.36 -14.00 3.96
N ASP A 69 5.11 -15.12 4.63
CA ASP A 69 5.32 -15.29 6.08
C ASP A 69 6.68 -15.95 6.37
N TRP A 70 7.72 -15.49 5.67
CA TRP A 70 9.06 -16.06 5.73
C TRP A 70 9.68 -16.00 7.13
N ASP A 71 9.25 -15.04 7.95
CA ASP A 71 9.67 -14.86 9.33
C ASP A 71 9.25 -16.03 10.23
N LEU A 72 8.03 -16.55 10.07
CA LEU A 72 7.57 -17.74 10.78
C LEU A 72 8.41 -18.97 10.42
N PHE A 73 8.70 -19.17 9.13
CA PHE A 73 9.47 -20.32 8.65
C PHE A 73 10.98 -20.18 8.90
N SER A 74 11.48 -18.96 9.13
CA SER A 74 12.88 -18.70 9.49
C SER A 74 13.30 -19.39 10.79
N LEU A 75 12.33 -19.71 11.66
CA LEU A 75 12.58 -20.41 12.92
C LEU A 75 13.23 -21.80 12.70
N LEU A 76 13.08 -22.41 11.52
CA LEU A 76 13.78 -23.66 11.16
C LEU A 76 15.30 -23.55 11.23
N ALA A 77 15.85 -22.33 11.16
CA ALA A 77 17.27 -22.08 11.38
C ALA A 77 17.75 -22.49 12.78
N LEU A 78 16.90 -22.37 13.82
CA LEU A 78 17.28 -22.65 15.20
C LEU A 78 17.65 -24.13 15.45
N PRO A 79 16.79 -25.12 15.12
CA PRO A 79 17.16 -26.53 15.29
C PRO A 79 18.29 -26.96 14.34
N ILE A 80 18.40 -26.37 13.14
CA ILE A 80 19.54 -26.61 12.22
C ILE A 80 20.84 -26.16 12.89
N LEU A 81 20.87 -24.95 13.44
CA LEU A 81 22.04 -24.40 14.11
C LEU A 81 22.41 -25.21 15.35
N PHE A 82 21.42 -25.62 16.14
CA PHE A 82 21.64 -26.47 17.32
C PHE A 82 22.22 -27.84 16.94
N LEU A 83 21.64 -28.51 15.93
CA LEU A 83 22.16 -29.80 15.47
C LEU A 83 23.58 -29.66 14.92
N LEU A 84 23.83 -28.60 14.16
CA LEU A 84 25.14 -28.29 13.62
C LEU A 84 26.20 -28.08 14.72
N THR A 85 25.89 -27.31 15.76
CA THR A 85 26.84 -27.07 16.87
C THR A 85 27.12 -28.35 17.64
N ALA A 86 26.10 -29.19 17.88
CA ALA A 86 26.27 -30.50 18.50
C ALA A 86 27.19 -31.43 17.68
N LEU A 87 26.98 -31.51 16.36
CA LEU A 87 27.78 -32.33 15.47
C LEU A 87 29.24 -31.86 15.36
N LEU A 88 29.47 -30.54 15.37
CA LEU A 88 30.81 -29.96 15.35
C LEU A 88 31.56 -30.15 16.67
N ALA A 89 30.86 -30.06 17.81
CA ALA A 89 31.46 -30.19 19.14
C ALA A 89 31.95 -31.63 19.42
N ASP A 90 31.16 -32.64 19.05
CA ASP A 90 31.47 -34.05 19.30
C ASP A 90 32.28 -34.71 18.16
N GLY A 91 32.52 -33.98 17.07
CA GLY A 91 33.14 -34.50 15.86
C GLY A 91 34.67 -34.56 15.92
N LYS A 92 35.25 -35.62 15.36
CA LYS A 92 36.70 -35.84 15.32
C LYS A 92 37.27 -35.38 13.98
N PHE A 93 37.75 -34.15 13.93
CA PHE A 93 38.24 -33.51 12.70
C PHE A 93 39.74 -33.23 12.76
N SER A 94 40.45 -33.54 11.67
CA SER A 94 41.85 -33.15 11.48
C SER A 94 42.00 -31.63 11.29
N PRO A 95 43.22 -31.06 11.40
CA PRO A 95 43.43 -29.63 11.14
C PRO A 95 42.99 -29.18 9.75
N GLU A 96 43.21 -30.01 8.71
CA GLU A 96 42.78 -29.73 7.34
C GLU A 96 41.26 -29.71 7.21
N ASP A 97 40.58 -30.69 7.83
CA ASP A 97 39.11 -30.76 7.85
C ASP A 97 38.51 -29.49 8.48
N ARG A 98 39.11 -28.99 9.57
CA ARG A 98 38.66 -27.76 10.24
C ARG A 98 38.80 -26.54 9.34
N GLY A 99 39.83 -26.49 8.48
CA GLY A 99 39.99 -25.45 7.47
C GLY A 99 38.80 -25.44 6.48
N LEU A 100 38.45 -26.60 5.92
CA LEU A 100 37.32 -26.72 5.00
C LEU A 100 35.98 -26.40 5.68
N LEU A 101 35.77 -26.90 6.90
CA LEU A 101 34.57 -26.64 7.69
C LEU A 101 34.43 -25.15 8.05
N GLY A 102 35.53 -24.45 8.29
CA GLY A 102 35.56 -23.01 8.55
C GLY A 102 35.32 -22.15 7.30
N LEU A 103 35.80 -22.58 6.13
CA LEU A 103 35.58 -21.87 4.87
C LEU A 103 34.14 -21.97 4.35
N THR A 104 33.48 -23.10 4.60
CA THR A 104 32.12 -23.37 4.12
C THR A 104 31.09 -22.29 4.53
N PRO A 105 30.95 -21.91 5.82
CA PRO A 105 29.98 -20.87 6.20
C PRO A 105 30.35 -19.49 5.67
N ILE A 106 31.64 -19.20 5.41
CA ILE A 106 32.08 -17.94 4.79
C ILE A 106 31.58 -17.87 3.34
N VAL A 107 31.82 -18.93 2.56
CA VAL A 107 31.39 -19.01 1.15
C VAL A 107 29.87 -19.07 1.04
N ALA A 108 29.22 -19.94 1.82
CA ALA A 108 27.77 -20.05 1.84
C ALA A 108 27.08 -18.77 2.36
N GLY A 109 27.77 -17.98 3.21
CA GLY A 109 27.29 -16.67 3.65
C GLY A 109 27.08 -15.69 2.50
N LEU A 110 27.85 -15.79 1.42
CA LEU A 110 27.67 -14.97 0.22
C LEU A 110 26.30 -15.20 -0.44
N LEU A 111 25.69 -16.38 -0.27
CA LEU A 111 24.34 -16.67 -0.78
C LEU A 111 23.25 -15.87 -0.05
N THR A 112 23.52 -15.37 1.16
CA THR A 112 22.59 -14.51 1.91
C THR A 112 22.74 -13.03 1.58
N LEU A 113 23.84 -12.63 0.92
CA LEU A 113 24.11 -11.22 0.59
C LEU A 113 23.03 -10.57 -0.30
N PRO A 114 22.46 -11.25 -1.32
CA PRO A 114 21.37 -10.69 -2.13
C PRO A 114 20.15 -10.25 -1.31
N LEU A 115 19.85 -10.92 -0.18
CA LEU A 115 18.76 -10.50 0.71
C LEU A 115 18.96 -9.05 1.16
N PHE A 116 20.18 -8.69 1.61
CA PHE A 116 20.48 -7.34 2.05
C PHE A 116 20.56 -6.35 0.88
N LEU A 117 21.17 -6.74 -0.23
CA LEU A 117 21.34 -5.88 -1.41
C LEU A 117 20.01 -5.55 -2.11
N VAL A 118 19.05 -6.46 -2.10
CA VAL A 118 17.72 -6.25 -2.68
C VAL A 118 16.85 -5.43 -1.73
N ASN A 119 16.79 -5.80 -0.45
CA ASN A 119 15.92 -5.11 0.52
C ASN A 119 16.40 -3.69 0.87
N SER A 120 17.69 -3.36 0.67
CA SER A 120 18.22 -2.00 0.89
C SER A 120 17.93 -1.01 -0.24
N ASN A 121 17.35 -1.46 -1.36
CA ASN A 121 17.05 -0.60 -2.51
C ASN A 121 15.58 -0.69 -2.90
N ALA A 122 14.86 0.43 -2.87
CA ALA A 122 13.42 0.48 -3.13
C ALA A 122 13.01 -0.09 -4.50
N ALA A 123 13.79 0.17 -5.56
CA ALA A 123 13.48 -0.33 -6.91
C ALA A 123 13.66 -1.86 -7.02
N ARG A 124 14.72 -2.41 -6.41
CA ARG A 124 14.93 -3.87 -6.39
C ARG A 124 13.90 -4.56 -5.50
N LEU A 125 13.58 -3.96 -4.36
CA LEU A 125 12.53 -4.46 -3.46
C LEU A 125 11.16 -4.45 -4.14
N SER A 126 10.84 -3.38 -4.89
CA SER A 126 9.63 -3.25 -5.70
C SER A 126 9.46 -4.44 -6.65
N GLN A 127 10.50 -4.73 -7.44
CA GLN A 127 10.52 -5.87 -8.37
C GLN A 127 10.40 -7.20 -7.63
N ARG A 128 11.20 -7.42 -6.58
CA ARG A 128 11.16 -8.66 -5.80
C ARG A 128 9.77 -8.94 -5.21
N LEU A 129 9.09 -7.93 -4.66
CA LEU A 129 7.77 -8.11 -4.07
C LEU A 129 6.71 -8.44 -5.14
N GLU A 130 6.80 -7.82 -6.31
CA GLU A 130 5.95 -8.16 -7.46
C GLU A 130 6.19 -9.60 -7.92
N ASP A 131 7.44 -10.01 -8.12
CA ASP A 131 7.79 -11.38 -8.52
C ASP A 131 7.30 -12.44 -7.53
N ILE A 132 7.47 -12.20 -6.22
CA ILE A 132 6.95 -13.08 -5.18
C ILE A 132 5.43 -13.13 -5.21
N GLY A 133 4.78 -11.98 -5.41
CA GLY A 133 3.33 -11.91 -5.48
C GLY A 133 2.76 -12.64 -6.70
N GLU A 134 3.39 -12.52 -7.86
CA GLU A 134 3.01 -13.27 -9.07
C GLU A 134 3.23 -14.77 -8.90
N TYR A 135 4.38 -15.16 -8.33
CA TYR A 135 4.64 -16.56 -8.00
C TYR A 135 3.59 -17.11 -7.02
N ALA A 136 3.27 -16.36 -5.96
CA ALA A 136 2.25 -16.74 -4.99
C ALA A 136 0.85 -16.82 -5.63
N TYR A 137 0.53 -15.92 -6.57
CA TYR A 137 -0.71 -15.96 -7.34
C TYR A 137 -0.84 -17.28 -8.11
N ALA A 138 0.22 -17.67 -8.82
CA ALA A 138 0.23 -18.88 -9.64
C ALA A 138 0.26 -20.19 -8.83
N THR A 139 0.69 -20.16 -7.56
CA THR A 139 0.92 -21.36 -6.74
C THR A 139 -0.06 -21.54 -5.58
N TYR A 140 -0.43 -20.46 -4.89
CA TYR A 140 -1.21 -20.48 -3.63
C TYR A 140 -2.41 -19.52 -3.62
N TYR A 141 -2.59 -18.74 -4.69
CA TYR A 141 -3.65 -17.76 -5.00
C TYR A 141 -3.86 -16.63 -3.97
N SER A 142 -4.10 -16.94 -2.69
CA SER A 142 -4.43 -15.96 -1.65
C SER A 142 -3.26 -15.07 -1.25
N GLY A 143 -3.52 -13.79 -0.96
CA GLY A 143 -2.56 -12.81 -0.41
C GLY A 143 -1.47 -12.38 -1.39
N SER A 144 -1.65 -12.68 -2.68
CA SER A 144 -0.75 -12.34 -3.77
C SER A 144 -0.87 -10.87 -4.17
N SER A 145 -2.11 -10.33 -4.20
CA SER A 145 -2.35 -8.95 -4.63
C SER A 145 -1.73 -7.92 -3.70
N VAL A 146 -1.63 -8.24 -2.39
CA VAL A 146 -1.01 -7.39 -1.38
C VAL A 146 0.47 -7.19 -1.66
N LEU A 147 1.22 -8.27 -1.94
CA LEU A 147 2.65 -8.18 -2.24
C LEU A 147 2.91 -7.42 -3.54
N ILE A 148 2.12 -7.69 -4.59
CA ILE A 148 2.17 -6.96 -5.86
C ILE A 148 1.91 -5.46 -5.62
N GLN A 149 0.86 -5.13 -4.86
CA GLN A 149 0.52 -3.75 -4.58
C GLN A 149 1.57 -3.05 -3.71
N MET A 150 2.11 -3.71 -2.70
CA MET A 150 3.20 -3.17 -1.87
C MET A 150 4.44 -2.89 -2.71
N GLY A 151 4.84 -3.84 -3.57
CA GLY A 151 5.97 -3.67 -4.48
C GLY A 151 5.78 -2.46 -5.39
N GLN A 152 4.69 -2.45 -6.16
CA GLN A 152 4.39 -1.35 -7.08
C GLN A 152 4.23 0.00 -6.38
N ASN A 153 3.74 0.05 -5.13
CA ASN A 153 3.61 1.30 -4.38
C ASN A 153 4.95 1.93 -3.98
N LEU A 154 6.06 1.20 -4.08
CA LEU A 154 7.41 1.75 -3.89
C LEU A 154 7.86 2.59 -5.09
N ASP A 155 7.22 2.45 -6.25
CA ASP A 155 7.56 3.25 -7.42
C ASP A 155 7.04 4.68 -7.26
N ALA A 156 7.92 5.66 -7.51
CA ALA A 156 7.60 7.06 -7.31
C ALA A 156 6.60 7.58 -8.35
N ASP A 157 6.68 7.11 -9.60
CA ASP A 157 5.85 7.60 -10.71
C ASP A 157 4.49 6.86 -10.78
N PRO A 158 3.35 7.56 -10.59
CA PRO A 158 2.03 6.97 -10.78
C PRO A 158 1.77 6.42 -12.18
N ALA A 159 2.40 6.95 -13.23
CA ALA A 159 2.22 6.47 -14.59
C ALA A 159 2.90 5.11 -14.80
N GLU A 160 4.13 4.96 -14.31
CA GLU A 160 4.87 3.70 -14.28
C GLU A 160 4.10 2.64 -13.47
N ARG A 161 3.58 3.01 -12.29
CA ARG A 161 2.76 2.11 -11.46
C ARG A 161 1.55 1.55 -12.20
N LEU A 162 0.82 2.41 -12.91
CA LEU A 162 -0.34 1.97 -13.69
C LEU A 162 0.08 1.04 -14.84
N GLN A 163 1.16 1.38 -15.55
CA GLN A 163 1.66 0.53 -16.63
C GLN A 163 2.08 -0.85 -16.12
N ARG A 164 2.81 -0.91 -14.99
CA ARG A 164 3.18 -2.18 -14.35
C ARG A 164 1.96 -2.94 -13.85
N ARG A 165 0.99 -2.26 -13.26
CA ARG A 165 -0.28 -2.87 -12.82
C ARG A 165 -1.01 -3.54 -13.97
N GLU A 166 -1.13 -2.86 -15.11
CA GLU A 166 -1.78 -3.41 -16.31
C GLU A 166 -1.00 -4.60 -16.88
N ALA A 167 0.33 -4.48 -17.00
CA ALA A 167 1.18 -5.59 -17.45
C ALA A 167 1.11 -6.81 -16.52
N THR A 168 0.96 -6.60 -15.21
CA THR A 168 0.76 -7.68 -14.24
C THR A 168 -0.58 -8.35 -14.44
N LEU A 169 -1.66 -7.59 -14.65
CA LEU A 169 -2.98 -8.17 -14.94
C LEU A 169 -2.94 -9.01 -16.22
N ASP A 170 -2.26 -8.55 -17.27
CA ASP A 170 -2.10 -9.32 -18.50
C ASP A 170 -1.35 -10.64 -18.26
N ARG A 171 -0.25 -10.60 -17.47
CA ARG A 171 0.48 -11.81 -17.08
C ARG A 171 -0.38 -12.77 -16.28
N LEU A 172 -1.17 -12.27 -15.33
CA LEU A 172 -1.98 -13.09 -14.43
C LEU A 172 -3.29 -13.60 -15.05
N HIS A 173 -3.75 -12.98 -16.14
CA HIS A 173 -5.02 -13.29 -16.78
C HIS A 173 -5.26 -14.79 -17.09
N PRO A 174 -4.28 -15.57 -17.59
CA PRO A 174 -4.46 -16.99 -17.85
C PRO A 174 -4.85 -17.82 -16.61
N TRP A 175 -4.51 -17.35 -15.41
CA TRP A 175 -4.80 -18.00 -14.14
C TRP A 175 -5.91 -17.27 -13.35
N SER A 176 -6.62 -16.35 -13.99
CA SER A 176 -7.56 -15.44 -13.30
C SER A 176 -8.88 -16.04 -12.86
N GLY A 177 -9.27 -17.24 -13.32
CA GLY A 177 -10.63 -17.79 -13.28
C GLY A 177 -11.47 -17.51 -12.02
N GLY A 178 -12.22 -16.38 -12.03
CA GLY A 178 -13.07 -15.96 -10.91
C GLY A 178 -12.33 -15.60 -9.61
N ASP A 179 -11.03 -15.36 -9.69
CA ASP A 179 -10.16 -15.13 -8.53
C ASP A 179 -10.35 -13.72 -7.92
N PRO A 180 -10.64 -13.62 -6.60
CA PRO A 180 -10.84 -12.33 -5.94
C PRO A 180 -9.61 -11.42 -5.89
N GLU A 181 -8.40 -11.98 -5.82
CA GLU A 181 -7.14 -11.20 -5.78
C GLU A 181 -6.89 -10.54 -7.14
N TYR A 182 -7.22 -11.22 -8.23
CA TYR A 182 -7.21 -10.63 -9.57
C TYR A 182 -8.23 -9.50 -9.70
N GLY A 183 -9.46 -9.71 -9.17
CA GLY A 183 -10.47 -8.66 -9.05
C GLY A 183 -9.95 -7.45 -8.28
N PHE A 184 -9.33 -7.67 -7.12
CA PHE A 184 -8.74 -6.61 -6.31
C PHE A 184 -7.62 -5.86 -7.05
N LEU A 185 -6.73 -6.57 -7.75
CA LEU A 185 -5.68 -5.93 -8.55
C LEU A 185 -6.27 -5.06 -9.66
N MET A 186 -7.32 -5.55 -10.34
CA MET A 186 -8.05 -4.85 -11.39
C MET A 186 -8.77 -3.60 -10.86
N ALA A 187 -9.38 -3.70 -9.68
CA ALA A 187 -9.98 -2.55 -9.01
C ALA A 187 -8.93 -1.47 -8.70
N GLY A 188 -7.74 -1.87 -8.25
CA GLY A 188 -6.61 -0.96 -8.06
C GLY A 188 -6.16 -0.26 -9.35
N ALA A 189 -6.19 -0.94 -10.49
CA ALA A 189 -5.94 -0.33 -11.80
C ALA A 189 -7.04 0.71 -12.14
N GLY A 190 -8.30 0.40 -11.83
CA GLY A 190 -9.42 1.33 -11.95
C GLY A 190 -9.24 2.60 -11.11
N ASP A 191 -8.78 2.45 -9.86
CA ASP A 191 -8.46 3.58 -8.97
C ASP A 191 -7.36 4.46 -9.58
N MET A 192 -6.31 3.86 -10.14
CA MET A 192 -5.23 4.59 -10.81
C MET A 192 -5.70 5.30 -12.08
N ARG A 193 -6.57 4.68 -12.89
CA ARG A 193 -7.18 5.31 -14.08
C ARG A 193 -8.06 6.50 -13.70
N MET A 194 -8.84 6.37 -12.62
CA MET A 194 -9.66 7.46 -12.10
C MET A 194 -8.81 8.66 -11.68
N MET A 195 -7.70 8.43 -10.95
CA MET A 195 -6.77 9.50 -10.56
C MET A 195 -6.18 10.25 -11.76
N ARG A 196 -6.06 9.59 -12.91
CA ARG A 196 -5.61 10.20 -14.18
C ARG A 196 -6.74 10.88 -14.97
N GLY A 197 -7.97 10.85 -14.48
CA GLY A 197 -9.14 11.42 -15.15
C GLY A 197 -9.77 10.52 -16.23
N ASP A 198 -9.25 9.30 -16.42
CA ASP A 198 -9.78 8.34 -17.39
C ASP A 198 -10.98 7.59 -16.79
N THR A 199 -12.08 8.34 -16.62
CA THR A 199 -13.29 7.86 -15.93
C THR A 199 -13.95 6.67 -16.63
N THR A 200 -13.91 6.63 -17.97
CA THR A 200 -14.48 5.52 -18.76
C THR A 200 -13.74 4.22 -18.53
N ARG A 201 -12.39 4.23 -18.56
CA ARG A 201 -11.62 3.01 -18.28
C ARG A 201 -11.71 2.62 -16.81
N ALA A 202 -11.71 3.59 -15.90
CA ALA A 202 -11.89 3.33 -14.47
C ALA A 202 -13.20 2.59 -14.20
N GLU A 203 -14.33 3.07 -14.76
CA GLU A 203 -15.63 2.43 -14.63
C GLU A 203 -15.64 1.00 -15.16
N SER A 204 -15.07 0.79 -16.34
CA SER A 204 -14.98 -0.54 -16.96
C SER A 204 -14.18 -1.52 -16.10
N LEU A 205 -13.02 -1.09 -15.60
CA LEU A 205 -12.18 -1.91 -14.70
C LEU A 205 -12.88 -2.21 -13.38
N TRP A 206 -13.55 -1.24 -12.78
CA TRP A 206 -14.31 -1.47 -11.55
C TRP A 206 -15.49 -2.42 -11.75
N LYS A 207 -16.26 -2.26 -12.84
CA LYS A 207 -17.36 -3.18 -13.17
C LYS A 207 -16.86 -4.61 -13.37
N ARG A 208 -15.81 -4.78 -14.17
CA ARG A 208 -15.17 -6.09 -14.38
C ARG A 208 -14.59 -6.66 -13.09
N SER A 209 -13.95 -5.87 -12.25
CA SER A 209 -13.41 -6.36 -10.97
C SER A 209 -14.49 -6.92 -10.04
N LEU A 210 -15.70 -6.38 -10.08
CA LEU A 210 -16.85 -6.88 -9.32
C LEU A 210 -17.42 -8.19 -9.88
N GLU A 211 -17.07 -8.57 -11.12
CA GLU A 211 -17.38 -9.90 -11.67
C GLU A 211 -16.47 -10.99 -11.07
N TYR A 212 -15.25 -10.61 -10.66
CA TYR A 212 -14.32 -11.51 -9.94
C TYR A 212 -14.61 -11.54 -8.44
N ASP A 213 -14.86 -10.38 -7.83
CA ASP A 213 -15.21 -10.30 -6.41
C ASP A 213 -16.34 -9.28 -6.16
N PRO A 214 -17.59 -9.75 -5.98
CA PRO A 214 -18.71 -8.90 -5.61
C PRO A 214 -18.56 -8.21 -4.25
N GLY A 215 -17.69 -8.72 -3.37
CA GLY A 215 -17.42 -8.24 -2.02
C GLY A 215 -16.52 -7.01 -1.95
N LEU A 216 -16.02 -6.50 -3.09
CA LEU A 216 -15.21 -5.27 -3.16
C LEU A 216 -16.04 -4.01 -2.88
N GLY A 217 -16.48 -3.83 -1.64
CA GLY A 217 -17.34 -2.72 -1.20
C GLY A 217 -16.74 -1.35 -1.50
N ARG A 218 -15.41 -1.20 -1.36
CA ARG A 218 -14.71 0.04 -1.76
C ARG A 218 -14.88 0.35 -3.25
N THR A 219 -14.74 -0.65 -4.11
CA THR A 219 -14.93 -0.52 -5.56
C THR A 219 -16.37 -0.16 -5.91
N ARG A 220 -17.34 -0.79 -5.25
CA ARG A 220 -18.76 -0.46 -5.40
C ARG A 220 -19.05 0.98 -4.96
N SER A 221 -18.48 1.45 -3.85
CA SER A 221 -18.53 2.86 -3.42
C SER A 221 -17.91 3.82 -4.42
N ASN A 222 -16.83 3.44 -5.11
CA ASN A 222 -16.22 4.25 -6.16
C ASN A 222 -17.15 4.38 -7.39
N LEU A 223 -17.82 3.28 -7.79
CA LEU A 223 -18.84 3.32 -8.84
C LEU A 223 -20.05 4.19 -8.49
N VAL A 224 -20.52 4.15 -7.24
CA VAL A 224 -21.57 5.06 -6.74
C VAL A 224 -21.14 6.51 -6.91
N GLN A 225 -19.93 6.84 -6.44
CA GLN A 225 -19.40 8.20 -6.51
C GLN A 225 -19.26 8.68 -7.96
N LEU A 226 -18.76 7.83 -8.85
CA LEU A 226 -18.65 8.15 -10.27
C LEU A 226 -20.03 8.36 -10.91
N SER A 227 -21.00 7.52 -10.57
CA SER A 227 -22.37 7.62 -11.07
C SER A 227 -23.04 8.93 -10.63
N ILE A 228 -22.77 9.41 -9.41
CA ILE A 228 -23.22 10.73 -8.94
C ILE A 228 -22.63 11.85 -9.80
N ILE A 229 -21.30 11.84 -9.98
CA ILE A 229 -20.57 12.86 -10.74
C ILE A 229 -21.11 12.95 -12.18
N GLN A 230 -21.39 11.79 -12.78
CA GLN A 230 -21.91 11.69 -14.15
C GLN A 230 -23.43 11.86 -14.25
N ARG A 231 -24.12 12.25 -13.15
CA ARG A 231 -25.58 12.44 -13.11
C ARG A 231 -26.37 11.20 -13.54
N ARG A 232 -25.90 10.01 -13.14
CA ARG A 232 -26.55 8.70 -13.31
C ARG A 232 -27.06 8.17 -11.95
N PRO A 233 -28.00 8.87 -11.30
CA PRO A 233 -28.37 8.57 -9.92
C PRO A 233 -29.16 7.26 -9.75
N ARG A 234 -29.76 6.71 -10.82
CA ARG A 234 -30.40 5.39 -10.80
C ARG A 234 -29.36 4.27 -10.64
N GLU A 235 -28.27 4.31 -11.41
CA GLU A 235 -27.15 3.37 -11.27
C GLU A 235 -26.50 3.48 -9.87
N ALA A 236 -26.35 4.71 -9.36
CA ALA A 236 -25.84 4.95 -8.01
C ALA A 236 -26.71 4.26 -6.95
N ILE A 237 -28.03 4.39 -7.06
CA ILE A 237 -29.01 3.74 -6.19
C ILE A 237 -28.86 2.21 -6.21
N GLU A 238 -28.76 1.60 -7.39
CA GLU A 238 -28.65 0.14 -7.51
C GLU A 238 -27.40 -0.40 -6.81
N GLN A 239 -26.27 0.29 -6.97
CA GLN A 239 -25.03 -0.10 -6.30
C GLN A 239 -25.07 0.15 -4.78
N LEU A 240 -25.73 1.22 -4.34
CA LEU A 240 -25.94 1.52 -2.92
C LEU A 240 -26.85 0.50 -2.24
N ASP A 241 -27.93 0.10 -2.91
CA ASP A 241 -28.87 -0.87 -2.37
C ASP A 241 -28.15 -2.22 -2.13
N ARG A 242 -27.23 -2.62 -3.02
CA ARG A 242 -26.34 -3.78 -2.80
C ARG A 242 -25.37 -3.57 -1.63
N LEU A 243 -24.66 -2.43 -1.57
CA LEU A 243 -23.74 -2.13 -0.45
C LEU A 243 -24.42 -2.25 0.91
N ILE A 244 -25.63 -1.71 1.03
CA ILE A 244 -26.39 -1.68 2.29
C ILE A 244 -27.04 -3.03 2.60
N GLN A 245 -27.34 -3.84 1.58
CA GLN A 245 -27.77 -5.23 1.77
C GLN A 245 -26.63 -6.08 2.34
N ASP A 246 -25.42 -5.96 1.77
CA ASP A 246 -24.25 -6.72 2.19
C ASP A 246 -23.75 -6.29 3.58
N ASP A 247 -23.70 -4.98 3.83
CA ASP A 247 -23.35 -4.42 5.13
C ASP A 247 -24.35 -3.30 5.53
N PRO A 248 -25.42 -3.66 6.27
CA PRO A 248 -26.42 -2.69 6.75
C PRO A 248 -25.86 -1.61 7.67
N LYS A 249 -24.66 -1.81 8.24
CA LYS A 249 -24.01 -0.88 9.17
C LYS A 249 -22.91 -0.06 8.50
N ASN A 250 -22.76 -0.15 7.18
CA ASN A 250 -21.75 0.60 6.44
C ASN A 250 -22.07 2.10 6.44
N VAL A 251 -21.49 2.83 7.41
CA VAL A 251 -21.67 4.28 7.58
C VAL A 251 -21.35 5.04 6.30
N ARG A 252 -20.26 4.69 5.60
CA ARG A 252 -19.88 5.33 4.34
C ARG A 252 -20.95 5.14 3.25
N ALA A 253 -21.50 3.93 3.10
CA ALA A 253 -22.57 3.67 2.15
C ALA A 253 -23.85 4.46 2.52
N LEU A 254 -24.16 4.60 3.82
CA LEU A 254 -25.27 5.41 4.28
C LEU A 254 -25.09 6.90 3.94
N HIS A 255 -23.89 7.48 4.12
CA HIS A 255 -23.60 8.85 3.67
C HIS A 255 -23.76 9.02 2.17
N GLN A 256 -23.19 8.11 1.38
CA GLN A 256 -23.31 8.15 -0.08
C GLN A 256 -24.77 8.06 -0.51
N GLY A 257 -25.54 7.19 0.15
CA GLY A 257 -26.98 7.10 -0.01
C GLY A 257 -27.68 8.43 0.26
N ILE A 258 -27.49 8.99 1.46
CA ILE A 258 -28.10 10.27 1.84
C ILE A 258 -27.81 11.35 0.78
N GLY A 259 -26.56 11.45 0.31
CA GLY A 259 -26.17 12.37 -0.77
C GLY A 259 -26.91 12.14 -2.08
N VAL A 260 -27.05 10.88 -2.52
CA VAL A 260 -27.83 10.52 -3.73
C VAL A 260 -29.31 10.87 -3.56
N ALA A 261 -29.90 10.56 -2.41
CA ALA A 261 -31.30 10.87 -2.12
C ALA A 261 -31.56 12.39 -2.12
N LEU A 262 -30.63 13.18 -1.56
CA LEU A 262 -30.67 14.65 -1.62
C LEU A 262 -30.61 15.17 -3.06
N THR A 263 -29.74 14.59 -3.89
CA THR A 263 -29.57 14.97 -5.30
C THR A 263 -30.84 14.70 -6.10
N LEU A 264 -31.50 13.57 -5.82
CA LEU A 264 -32.75 13.17 -6.47
C LEU A 264 -34.00 13.83 -5.90
N GLY A 265 -33.94 14.40 -4.70
CA GLY A 265 -35.13 14.82 -3.95
C GLY A 265 -35.99 13.65 -3.47
N ASP A 266 -35.42 12.44 -3.34
CA ASP A 266 -36.13 11.27 -2.83
C ASP A 266 -36.22 11.34 -1.31
N VAL A 267 -37.27 12.00 -0.82
CA VAL A 267 -37.49 12.22 0.62
C VAL A 267 -37.77 10.92 1.37
N ALA A 268 -38.26 9.88 0.71
CA ALA A 268 -38.51 8.59 1.34
C ALA A 268 -37.18 7.87 1.62
N ARG A 269 -36.31 7.72 0.60
CA ARG A 269 -34.98 7.13 0.77
C ARG A 269 -34.11 7.96 1.71
N PHE A 270 -34.14 9.29 1.59
CA PHE A 270 -33.41 10.18 2.49
C PHE A 270 -33.76 9.91 3.96
N ARG A 271 -35.06 9.84 4.30
CA ARG A 271 -35.51 9.54 5.66
C ARG A 271 -35.10 8.15 6.13
N ALA A 272 -35.23 7.15 5.26
CA ALA A 272 -34.86 5.77 5.58
C ALA A 272 -33.36 5.63 5.89
N TRP A 273 -32.50 6.20 5.05
CA TRP A 273 -31.05 6.15 5.25
C TRP A 273 -30.59 7.02 6.42
N MET A 274 -31.20 8.18 6.65
CA MET A 274 -30.97 8.99 7.86
C MET A 274 -31.31 8.25 9.14
N ALA A 275 -32.46 7.57 9.19
CA ALA A 275 -32.86 6.79 10.36
C ALA A 275 -31.88 5.65 10.66
N ARG A 276 -31.39 4.97 9.61
CA ARG A 276 -30.34 3.94 9.74
C ARG A 276 -29.02 4.53 10.22
N LEU A 277 -28.59 5.66 9.65
CA LEU A 277 -27.35 6.32 10.06
C LEU A 277 -27.41 6.70 11.55
N ARG A 278 -28.52 7.31 12.01
CA ARG A 278 -28.71 7.63 13.42
C ARG A 278 -28.67 6.40 14.33
N ALA A 279 -29.22 5.27 13.88
CA ALA A 279 -29.22 4.03 14.67
C ALA A 279 -27.84 3.38 14.76
N VAL A 280 -27.05 3.43 13.68
CA VAL A 280 -25.74 2.79 13.59
C VAL A 280 -24.61 3.68 14.14
N ALA A 281 -24.68 4.98 13.90
CA ALA A 281 -23.67 5.97 14.25
C ALA A 281 -24.33 7.24 14.83
N PRO A 282 -24.85 7.18 16.07
CA PRO A 282 -25.55 8.32 16.69
C PRO A 282 -24.64 9.52 16.96
N LEU A 283 -23.31 9.32 17.00
CA LEU A 283 -22.30 10.35 17.19
C LEU A 283 -21.64 10.79 15.87
N ASP A 284 -22.24 10.45 14.73
CA ASP A 284 -21.71 10.86 13.43
C ASP A 284 -21.77 12.40 13.28
N PRO A 285 -20.63 13.06 12.95
CA PRO A 285 -20.55 14.52 12.91
C PRO A 285 -21.35 15.15 11.76
N GLU A 286 -21.72 14.39 10.73
CA GLU A 286 -22.51 14.91 9.60
C GLU A 286 -24.02 14.78 9.85
N LEU A 287 -24.44 14.05 10.88
CA LEU A 287 -25.86 13.82 11.20
C LEU A 287 -26.61 15.15 11.43
N GLU A 288 -26.01 16.07 12.19
CA GLU A 288 -26.59 17.40 12.47
C GLU A 288 -26.81 18.19 11.17
N LYS A 289 -25.84 18.16 10.25
CA LYS A 289 -25.93 18.87 8.97
C LYS A 289 -27.08 18.32 8.13
N TYR A 290 -27.26 17.00 8.10
CA TYR A 290 -28.38 16.39 7.37
C TYR A 290 -29.73 16.69 8.01
N GLU A 291 -29.81 16.76 9.34
CA GLU A 291 -31.03 17.15 10.06
C GLU A 291 -31.46 18.58 9.73
N GLN A 292 -30.50 19.51 9.63
CA GLN A 292 -30.79 20.90 9.23
C GLN A 292 -31.36 21.00 7.81
N ILE A 293 -31.00 20.09 6.90
CA ILE A 293 -31.45 20.07 5.50
C ILE A 293 -32.81 19.35 5.34
N GLN A 294 -33.19 18.49 6.28
CA GLN A 294 -34.40 17.67 6.20
C GLN A 294 -35.71 18.47 5.99
N PRO A 295 -35.96 19.60 6.69
CA PRO A 295 -37.19 20.38 6.47
C PRO A 295 -37.30 20.95 5.04
N LEU A 296 -36.18 21.36 4.45
CA LEU A 296 -36.14 21.89 3.08
C LEU A 296 -36.51 20.81 2.06
N GLN A 297 -36.08 19.56 2.29
CA GLN A 297 -36.45 18.44 1.43
C GLN A 297 -37.94 18.11 1.53
N GLN A 298 -38.51 18.13 2.74
CA GLN A 298 -39.96 17.93 2.93
C GLN A 298 -40.77 19.04 2.27
N PHE A 299 -40.32 20.30 2.37
CA PHE A 299 -40.95 21.42 1.67
C PHE A 299 -40.91 21.23 0.15
N ARG A 300 -39.75 20.89 -0.41
CA ARG A 300 -39.58 20.62 -1.84
C ARG A 300 -40.51 19.51 -2.34
N ALA A 301 -40.62 18.40 -1.61
CA ALA A 301 -41.54 17.32 -1.97
C ALA A 301 -43.00 17.77 -1.94
N ARG A 302 -43.43 18.52 -0.91
CA ARG A 302 -44.80 19.06 -0.84
C ARG A 302 -45.11 20.02 -1.98
N VAL A 303 -44.14 20.82 -2.42
CA VAL A 303 -44.30 21.73 -3.57
C VAL A 303 -44.41 20.92 -4.87
N VAL A 304 -43.62 19.86 -5.05
CA VAL A 304 -43.72 18.98 -6.22
C VAL A 304 -45.07 18.22 -6.24
N GLU A 305 -45.51 17.68 -5.11
CA GLU A 305 -46.81 16.99 -4.97
C GLU A 305 -47.99 17.93 -5.22
N ARG A 306 -47.91 19.20 -4.78
CA ARG A 306 -48.95 20.22 -5.00
C ARG A 306 -48.83 20.91 -6.37
N GLY A 307 -47.65 20.86 -6.99
CA GLY A 307 -47.29 21.54 -8.24
C GLY A 307 -47.73 20.81 -9.52
N ALA A 308 -48.30 19.62 -9.42
CA ALA A 308 -49.05 19.01 -10.53
C ALA A 308 -50.43 19.69 -10.77
N VAL A 309 -50.82 20.67 -9.94
CA VAL A 309 -52.11 21.38 -10.05
C VAL A 309 -51.95 22.87 -10.36
N ILE A 310 -50.73 23.44 -10.40
CA ILE A 310 -50.57 24.87 -10.65
C ILE A 310 -49.50 25.10 -11.72
N GLY A 311 -49.97 25.36 -12.94
CA GLY A 311 -49.15 25.89 -14.02
C GLY A 311 -48.62 27.27 -13.63
N LEU A 312 -47.39 27.33 -13.13
CA LEU A 312 -46.65 28.57 -12.96
C LEU A 312 -45.46 28.56 -13.92
N ARG A 313 -45.54 29.45 -14.91
CA ARG A 313 -44.38 29.95 -15.67
C ARG A 313 -43.40 30.54 -14.65
N ASP A 314 -42.19 30.02 -14.59
CA ASP A 314 -41.32 30.25 -13.44
C ASP A 314 -40.11 31.16 -13.75
N PRO A 315 -39.98 32.34 -13.11
CA PRO A 315 -38.75 33.14 -13.08
C PRO A 315 -37.72 32.64 -12.05
N LEU A 316 -37.99 31.58 -11.27
CA LEU A 316 -37.08 31.09 -10.21
C LEU A 316 -35.90 30.25 -10.71
N HIS A 317 -35.82 29.95 -12.00
CA HIS A 317 -34.67 29.24 -12.55
C HIS A 317 -33.33 29.99 -12.38
N GLN A 318 -33.38 31.29 -12.10
CA GLN A 318 -32.20 32.15 -11.96
C GLN A 318 -31.65 32.30 -10.54
N ARG A 319 -32.33 31.82 -9.48
CA ARG A 319 -31.88 32.04 -8.08
C ARG A 319 -31.32 30.80 -7.36
N ILE A 320 -31.43 29.61 -7.95
CA ILE A 320 -30.99 28.36 -7.32
C ILE A 320 -29.54 28.01 -7.68
N GLU A 321 -28.95 28.61 -8.72
CA GLU A 321 -27.54 28.39 -9.08
C GLU A 321 -26.55 29.00 -8.07
N ASP A 322 -26.98 29.93 -7.20
CA ASP A 322 -26.07 30.70 -6.35
C ASP A 322 -25.88 30.15 -4.92
N THR A 323 -26.63 29.14 -4.48
CA THR A 323 -26.68 28.75 -3.05
C THR A 323 -26.17 27.36 -2.70
N VAL A 324 -25.65 26.60 -3.67
CA VAL A 324 -24.98 25.31 -3.40
C VAL A 324 -23.61 25.30 -4.08
N PRO A 325 -22.48 25.35 -3.34
CA PRO A 325 -21.19 25.09 -3.94
C PRO A 325 -21.10 23.58 -4.26
N LEU A 326 -21.26 23.23 -5.53
CA LEU A 326 -20.82 21.94 -6.05
C LEU A 326 -19.29 21.82 -5.85
N PRO A 327 -18.73 20.67 -5.46
CA PRO A 327 -17.29 20.48 -5.49
C PRO A 327 -16.83 20.50 -6.95
N ALA A 328 -16.19 21.61 -7.32
CA ALA A 328 -15.63 21.82 -8.64
C ALA A 328 -14.42 20.92 -8.87
N CYS A 329 -14.60 19.79 -9.54
CA CYS A 329 -13.55 19.21 -10.35
C CYS A 329 -13.74 19.69 -11.80
N ALA A 330 -12.83 20.58 -12.20
CA ALA A 330 -12.56 21.06 -13.55
C ALA A 330 -13.67 21.85 -14.26
N ASP A 331 -13.61 23.20 -14.23
CA ASP A 331 -13.41 23.96 -15.47
C ASP A 331 -12.98 25.43 -15.26
N GLN A 332 -12.04 25.86 -16.10
CA GLN A 332 -11.68 27.20 -16.62
C GLN A 332 -11.54 28.47 -15.73
N GLY A 333 -11.93 28.48 -14.46
CA GLY A 333 -11.72 29.63 -13.56
C GLY A 333 -10.28 29.79 -13.02
N ALA A 334 -9.52 28.69 -12.96
CA ALA A 334 -8.15 28.66 -12.44
C ALA A 334 -7.10 29.22 -13.42
N LYS A 335 -7.38 29.24 -14.74
CA LYS A 335 -6.46 29.83 -15.74
C LYS A 335 -6.46 31.37 -15.75
N ARG A 336 -7.51 32.02 -15.24
CA ARG A 336 -7.57 33.50 -15.14
C ARG A 336 -7.09 34.04 -13.79
N ARG A 337 -7.09 33.24 -12.72
CA ARG A 337 -6.49 33.60 -11.42
C ARG A 337 -4.98 33.34 -11.36
N ILE A 338 -4.44 32.44 -12.19
CA ILE A 338 -2.99 32.26 -12.36
C ILE A 338 -2.35 33.35 -13.25
N ARG A 339 -3.11 34.01 -14.16
CA ARG A 339 -2.57 35.16 -14.93
C ARG A 339 -2.52 36.51 -14.18
N ARG A 340 -3.14 36.64 -13.01
CA ARG A 340 -3.01 37.85 -12.15
C ARG A 340 -2.02 37.68 -11.00
N VAL A 341 -1.51 36.47 -10.76
CA VAL A 341 -0.42 36.21 -9.80
C VAL A 341 0.93 36.05 -10.53
N GLN A 342 0.96 35.75 -11.83
CA GLN A 342 2.18 35.79 -12.64
C GLN A 342 2.73 37.22 -12.84
N HIS A 343 1.86 38.23 -12.99
CA HIS A 343 2.30 39.64 -13.15
C HIS A 343 2.73 40.34 -11.85
N LEU A 344 2.54 39.67 -10.70
CA LEU A 344 3.01 40.11 -9.38
C LEU A 344 4.24 39.31 -8.90
N LEU A 345 4.64 38.26 -9.63
CA LEU A 345 5.87 37.48 -9.40
C LEU A 345 6.95 37.72 -10.46
N ASP A 346 6.61 38.31 -11.62
CA ASP A 346 7.60 38.79 -12.60
C ASP A 346 8.19 40.18 -12.24
N GLY A 347 7.79 40.77 -11.11
CA GLY A 347 8.38 42.00 -10.54
C GLY A 347 9.41 41.77 -9.43
N VAL A 348 9.65 40.52 -9.00
CA VAL A 348 10.61 40.16 -7.94
C VAL A 348 11.71 39.21 -8.48
N GLY A 349 11.73 38.96 -9.79
CA GLY A 349 12.77 38.22 -10.52
C GLY A 349 14.02 39.02 -10.89
N HIS A 350 14.14 40.27 -10.42
CA HIS A 350 15.38 41.02 -10.42
C HIS A 350 15.60 41.54 -8.98
N ILE A 351 16.78 41.30 -8.41
CA ILE A 351 17.17 41.49 -6.99
C ILE A 351 17.14 40.20 -6.15
N LEU A 352 17.63 39.06 -6.68
CA LEU A 352 18.34 38.05 -5.87
C LEU A 352 19.44 37.36 -6.72
N ARG A 353 20.27 38.17 -7.38
CA ARG A 353 21.68 37.83 -7.66
C ARG A 353 22.52 38.92 -7.01
N GLY A 354 23.22 38.57 -5.94
CA GLY A 354 24.21 39.41 -5.27
C GLY A 354 23.74 40.02 -3.96
N GLY A 355 24.47 39.73 -2.87
CA GLY A 355 24.49 40.58 -1.68
C GLY A 355 24.02 39.94 -0.38
N GLY A 356 24.66 38.86 0.05
CA GLY A 356 24.83 38.64 1.49
C GLY A 356 25.61 39.82 2.09
N VAL A 357 25.28 40.18 3.34
CA VAL A 357 25.92 41.14 4.27
C VAL A 357 25.01 42.29 4.78
N THR A 358 23.88 42.63 4.15
CA THR A 358 23.13 43.85 4.58
C THR A 358 21.91 43.61 5.49
N VAL A 359 21.53 42.37 5.79
CA VAL A 359 20.33 42.08 6.62
C VAL A 359 20.64 41.97 8.12
N ALA A 360 21.88 41.63 8.49
CA ALA A 360 22.30 41.51 9.90
C ALA A 360 22.41 42.85 10.64
N ARG A 361 22.35 44.00 9.94
CA ARG A 361 22.43 45.34 10.54
C ARG A 361 21.07 46.00 10.78
N ARG A 362 19.97 45.45 10.24
CA ARG A 362 18.61 46.03 10.36
C ARG A 362 17.72 45.40 11.43
N LEU A 363 18.13 44.26 12.00
CA LEU A 363 17.41 43.60 13.09
C LEU A 363 17.89 44.04 14.49
N ARG A 364 19.06 44.69 14.59
CA ARG A 364 19.56 45.26 15.85
C ARG A 364 19.01 46.67 16.17
N SER A 365 18.27 47.29 15.25
CA SER A 365 17.65 48.63 15.42
C SER A 365 16.16 48.57 15.76
N ARG A 366 15.61 47.39 16.08
CA ARG A 366 14.19 47.21 16.42
C ARG A 366 13.93 46.49 17.75
N GLY A 367 14.95 46.33 18.61
CA GLY A 367 14.76 45.95 20.01
C GLY A 367 14.08 44.59 20.27
N ILE A 368 14.15 43.66 19.32
CA ILE A 368 13.61 42.31 19.50
C ILE A 368 14.76 41.37 19.83
N GLU A 369 14.90 41.03 21.11
CA GLU A 369 15.76 39.94 21.57
C GLU A 369 15.08 38.60 21.26
N SER A 370 15.52 37.95 20.19
CA SER A 370 15.20 36.54 19.97
C SER A 370 16.23 35.67 20.69
N GLY A 371 15.84 35.12 21.83
CA GLY A 371 16.55 34.02 22.48
C GLY A 371 16.44 32.76 21.64
N ILE A 372 17.36 32.60 20.68
CA ILE A 372 17.69 31.31 20.07
C ILE A 372 19.21 31.21 20.08
N VAL A 373 19.71 30.52 21.10
CA VAL A 373 21.09 30.06 21.21
C VAL A 373 21.19 28.80 20.36
N VAL A 374 21.91 28.88 19.23
CA VAL A 374 22.51 27.72 18.59
C VAL A 374 24.01 27.99 18.61
N GLU A 375 24.68 27.46 19.62
CA GLU A 375 26.14 27.36 19.65
C GLU A 375 26.59 26.36 18.57
N SER A 376 27.27 26.87 17.55
CA SER A 376 28.11 26.07 16.66
C SER A 376 29.55 26.13 17.15
N GLY A 377 29.96 25.09 17.86
CA GLY A 377 31.33 24.89 18.33
C GLY A 377 32.27 24.40 17.22
N GLN A 378 33.03 25.36 16.69
CA GLN A 378 34.44 25.30 16.26
C GLN A 378 35.00 24.09 15.49
N ASP A 379 35.34 24.43 14.26
CA ASP A 379 36.46 23.96 13.44
C ASP A 379 37.81 23.99 14.18
N ARG A 380 38.65 22.96 13.99
CA ARG A 380 40.04 22.90 14.49
C ARG A 380 41.00 22.55 13.37
N ARG A 381 41.88 23.52 13.08
CA ARG A 381 43.25 23.42 12.52
C ARG A 381 43.34 23.02 11.04
N GLY A 382 44.06 23.70 10.16
CA GLY A 382 44.96 24.83 10.28
C GLY A 382 45.59 25.10 8.90
N LEU A 383 45.86 26.35 8.60
CA LEU A 383 46.72 26.79 7.51
C LEU A 383 47.95 27.46 8.13
N PRO A 384 49.16 27.30 7.58
CA PRO A 384 50.18 28.32 7.68
C PRO A 384 50.22 29.18 6.41
N LEU A 385 50.42 30.46 6.68
CA LEU A 385 50.69 31.57 5.79
C LEU A 385 52.02 31.38 5.04
N GLU A 386 52.09 31.88 3.80
CA GLU A 386 52.90 33.05 3.39
C GLU A 386 53.21 33.00 1.88
N ARG A 387 52.82 34.07 1.17
CA ARG A 387 53.38 34.44 -0.13
C ARG A 387 54.38 35.56 0.11
N GLY A 388 55.66 35.29 -0.10
CA GLY A 388 56.65 36.34 -0.31
C GLY A 388 56.49 36.95 -1.71
N ARG A 389 56.38 38.28 -1.78
CA ARG A 389 56.63 39.08 -3.00
C ARG A 389 57.77 40.05 -2.70
N ARG A 390 58.73 40.11 -3.62
CA ARG A 390 59.66 41.23 -3.84
C ARG A 390 59.25 41.96 -5.14
N PRO A 391 59.78 43.14 -5.44
CA PRO A 391 60.15 44.27 -4.55
C PRO A 391 58.99 45.27 -4.40
#